data_AF-A0A847L8M4-F1
#
_entry.id   AF-A0A847L8M4-F1
#
_cell.length_a   1.000
_cell.length_b   1.000
_cell.length_c   1.000
_cell.angle_alpha   90.00
_cell.angle_beta   90.00
_cell.angle_gamma   90.00
#
_symmetry.space_group_name_H-M   'P 1'
#
loop_
_entity.id
_entity.type
_entity.pdbx_description
1 polymer ?
#
loop_
_entity_poly.entity_id
_entity_poly.type
_entity_poly.pdbx_seq_one_letter_code
_entity_poly.pdbx_strand_id
1 'polypeptide(L)'
;MSKQYKQFPNLRKKLVVDKKEEKAKKKFEKQIFFLMAAMYCQDHHAAESEKVPIAKLEFPEEIQDWISKEKRITHYRLCANCYELIDKAFQHTERCPHSTYKTFCHECPTMCYRKEDQEKMLPIMRYSGKKIMWKHPMYTWRFIKNLLKNKNKIKNMTREENKGVEG
;
A
#
# COMPACT_ATOMS: atom_id res chain seq x y z
N MET A 1 -2.93 11.67 21.76
CA MET A 1 -3.07 10.86 20.52
C MET A 1 -4.51 10.99 20.03
N SER A 2 -4.76 11.49 18.81
CA SER A 2 -6.12 11.71 18.30
C SER A 2 -6.70 10.37 17.83
N LYS A 3 -7.54 9.76 18.65
CA LYS A 3 -8.29 8.54 18.36
C LYS A 3 -9.54 8.88 17.55
N GLN A 4 -9.84 8.11 16.50
CA GLN A 4 -11.05 8.25 15.70
C GLN A 4 -11.82 6.93 15.65
N TYR A 5 -13.14 6.98 15.77
CA TYR A 5 -14.00 5.82 15.60
C TYR A 5 -14.37 5.65 14.12
N LYS A 6 -14.12 4.47 13.55
CA LYS A 6 -14.52 4.13 12.18
C LYS A 6 -15.41 2.89 12.16
N GLN A 7 -16.57 3.00 11.52
CA GLN A 7 -17.44 1.86 11.21
C GLN A 7 -17.01 1.26 9.88
N PHE A 8 -16.99 -0.06 9.80
CA PHE A 8 -16.54 -0.77 8.62
C PHE A 8 -17.64 -1.73 8.15
N PRO A 9 -17.86 -1.91 6.83
CA PRO A 9 -18.97 -2.72 6.34
C PRO A 9 -18.98 -4.16 6.87
N ASN A 10 -17.79 -4.72 7.10
CA ASN A 10 -17.61 -6.09 7.62
C ASN A 10 -17.51 -6.17 9.15
N LEU A 11 -17.68 -5.07 9.87
CA LEU A 11 -17.58 -5.03 11.34
C LEU A 11 -18.82 -4.37 11.94
N ARG A 12 -19.49 -5.08 12.86
CA ARG A 12 -20.64 -4.50 13.58
C ARG A 12 -20.23 -3.39 14.54
N LYS A 13 -19.04 -3.46 15.13
CA LYS A 13 -18.52 -2.49 16.10
C LYS A 13 -17.56 -1.48 15.46
N LYS A 14 -17.63 -0.21 15.89
CA LYS A 14 -16.70 0.84 15.47
C LYS A 14 -15.31 0.55 16.02
N LEU A 15 -14.29 0.61 15.17
CA LEU A 15 -12.91 0.48 15.59
C LEU A 15 -12.35 1.83 16.02
N VAL A 16 -11.61 1.81 17.13
CA VAL A 16 -10.72 2.91 17.51
C VAL A 16 -9.48 2.83 16.62
N VAL A 17 -9.32 3.85 15.79
CA VAL A 17 -8.17 4.02 14.91
C VAL A 17 -7.34 5.17 15.42
N ASP A 18 -6.07 4.91 15.68
CA ASP A 18 -5.10 5.97 15.91
C ASP A 18 -4.71 6.61 14.58
N LYS A 19 -4.93 7.91 14.42
CA LYS A 19 -4.65 8.63 13.16
C LYS A 19 -3.17 8.57 12.75
N LYS A 20 -2.25 8.52 13.73
CA LYS A 20 -0.80 8.44 13.46
C LYS A 20 -0.44 7.04 12.98
N GLU A 21 -1.02 5.99 13.58
CA GLU A 21 -0.83 4.61 13.12
C GLU A 21 -1.40 4.42 11.70
N GLU A 22 -2.59 4.96 11.42
CA GLU A 22 -3.19 4.89 10.09
C GLU A 22 -2.34 5.61 9.03
N LYS A 23 -1.89 6.85 9.32
CA LYS A 23 -1.01 7.59 8.41
C LYS A 23 0.30 6.84 8.14
N ALA A 24 0.92 6.27 9.17
CA ALA A 24 2.13 5.47 9.01
C ALA A 24 1.90 4.22 8.15
N LYS A 25 0.74 3.57 8.31
CA LYS A 25 0.36 2.41 7.50
C LYS A 25 0.13 2.78 6.04
N LYS A 26 -0.64 3.85 5.76
CA LYS A 26 -0.84 4.38 4.41
C LYS A 26 0.48 4.75 3.74
N LYS A 27 1.36 5.46 4.45
CA LYS A 27 2.72 5.77 3.97
C LYS A 27 3.48 4.50 3.58
N PHE A 28 3.41 3.46 4.41
CA PHE A 28 4.08 2.20 4.09
C PHE A 28 3.48 1.48 2.88
N GLU A 29 2.16 1.45 2.74
CA GLU A 29 1.49 0.88 1.56
C GLU A 29 1.91 1.60 0.27
N LYS A 30 1.98 2.94 0.30
CA LYS A 30 2.51 3.76 -0.81
C LYS A 30 3.96 3.39 -1.14
N GLN A 31 4.83 3.26 -0.14
CA GLN A 31 6.24 2.86 -0.33
C GLN A 31 6.34 1.48 -1.00
N ILE A 32 5.57 0.49 -0.54
CA ILE A 32 5.58 -0.85 -1.12
C ILE A 32 5.13 -0.80 -2.58
N PHE A 33 4.00 -0.17 -2.87
CA PHE A 33 3.49 -0.08 -4.23
C PHE A 33 4.47 0.65 -5.17
N PHE A 34 5.09 1.73 -4.69
CA PHE A 34 6.14 2.44 -5.41
C PHE A 34 7.29 1.51 -5.80
N LEU A 35 7.85 0.75 -4.85
CA LEU A 35 8.96 -0.18 -5.13
C LEU A 35 8.54 -1.23 -6.16
N MET A 36 7.33 -1.76 -6.02
CA MET A 36 6.78 -2.74 -6.94
C MET A 36 6.66 -2.18 -8.36
N ALA A 37 6.11 -0.97 -8.51
CA ALA A 37 5.95 -0.30 -9.79
C ALA A 37 7.30 0.10 -10.42
N ALA A 38 8.26 0.56 -9.62
CA ALA A 38 9.57 0.95 -10.09
C ALA A 38 10.38 -0.23 -10.66
N MET A 39 10.37 -1.37 -9.96
CA MET A 39 10.97 -2.60 -10.50
C MET A 39 10.26 -3.08 -11.77
N TYR A 40 8.93 -3.05 -11.77
CA TYR A 40 8.16 -3.45 -12.94
C TYR A 40 8.47 -2.59 -14.17
N CYS A 41 8.51 -1.27 -13.99
CA CYS A 41 8.87 -0.30 -15.04
C CYS A 41 10.27 -0.55 -15.59
N GLN A 42 11.26 -0.80 -14.72
CA GLN A 42 12.61 -1.10 -15.16
C GLN A 42 12.66 -2.36 -16.04
N ASP A 43 12.01 -3.44 -15.59
CA ASP A 43 12.13 -4.74 -16.22
C ASP A 43 11.26 -4.89 -17.49
N HIS A 44 10.07 -4.27 -17.55
CA HIS A 44 9.13 -4.47 -18.67
C HIS A 44 9.16 -3.34 -19.70
N HIS A 45 9.52 -2.13 -19.29
CA HIS A 45 9.49 -0.97 -20.19
C HIS A 45 10.91 -0.56 -20.57
N ALA A 46 11.84 -1.51 -20.71
CA ALA A 46 13.25 -1.22 -21.00
C ALA A 46 13.44 -0.42 -22.31
N ALA A 47 12.55 -0.63 -23.30
CA ALA A 47 12.58 0.06 -24.59
C ALA A 47 11.86 1.43 -24.61
N GLU A 48 11.21 1.85 -23.51
CA GLU A 48 10.49 3.13 -23.46
C GLU A 48 11.52 4.27 -23.31
N SER A 49 11.58 5.14 -24.32
CA SER A 49 12.72 6.03 -24.60
C SER A 49 12.92 7.17 -23.60
N GLU A 50 11.96 7.45 -22.71
CA GLU A 50 12.04 8.60 -21.80
C GLU A 50 11.67 8.23 -20.37
N LYS A 51 12.63 7.60 -19.66
CA LYS A 51 12.54 7.39 -18.21
C LYS A 51 13.25 8.50 -17.44
N VAL A 52 12.53 9.12 -16.53
CA VAL A 52 13.03 10.19 -15.66
C VAL A 52 13.51 9.58 -14.33
N PRO A 53 14.66 10.01 -13.78
CA PRO A 53 15.08 9.62 -12.43
C PRO A 53 14.02 9.97 -11.39
N ILE A 54 13.76 9.06 -10.44
CA ILE A 54 12.71 9.29 -9.43
C ILE A 54 12.94 10.55 -8.57
N ALA A 55 14.20 10.98 -8.43
CA ALA A 55 14.55 12.20 -7.70
C ALA A 55 14.10 13.49 -8.40
N LYS A 56 13.81 13.44 -9.71
CA LYS A 56 13.32 14.58 -10.51
C LYS A 56 11.81 14.57 -10.69
N LEU A 57 11.13 13.52 -10.24
CA LEU A 57 9.67 13.41 -10.29
C LEU A 57 9.06 14.04 -9.03
N GLU A 58 7.84 14.52 -9.16
CA GLU A 58 7.12 15.15 -8.05
C GLU A 58 6.26 14.12 -7.33
N PHE A 59 6.57 13.84 -6.07
CA PHE A 59 5.76 12.99 -5.21
C PHE A 59 5.31 13.76 -3.96
N PRO A 60 4.27 13.30 -3.25
CA PRO A 60 3.90 13.86 -1.96
C PRO A 60 5.11 13.96 -1.04
N GLU A 61 5.19 15.04 -0.24
CA GLU A 61 6.34 15.39 0.61
C GLU A 61 6.87 14.19 1.42
N GLU A 62 5.98 13.39 2.01
CA GLU A 62 6.35 12.22 2.82
C GLU A 62 7.07 11.12 2.04
N ILE A 63 6.81 11.02 0.73
CA ILE A 63 7.44 10.09 -0.20
C ILE A 63 8.72 10.70 -0.74
N GLN A 64 8.73 11.99 -1.06
CA GLN A 64 9.95 12.69 -1.50
C GLN A 64 11.04 12.66 -0.43
N ASP A 65 10.68 12.93 0.83
CA ASP A 65 11.57 12.79 1.99
C ASP A 65 12.15 11.37 2.09
N TRP A 66 11.30 10.36 1.89
CA TRP A 66 11.72 8.97 1.91
C TRP A 66 12.68 8.61 0.76
N ILE A 67 12.39 9.07 -0.46
CA ILE A 67 13.24 8.87 -1.65
C ILE A 67 14.63 9.50 -1.42
N SER A 68 14.68 10.70 -0.84
CA SER A 68 15.94 11.38 -0.56
C SER A 68 16.85 10.64 0.43
N LYS A 69 16.26 9.90 1.37
CA LYS A 69 16.98 9.19 2.45
C LYS A 69 17.37 7.76 2.08
N GLU A 70 16.58 7.07 1.26
CA GLU A 70 16.79 5.66 0.93
C GLU A 70 17.72 5.51 -0.29
N LYS A 71 19.03 5.39 -0.04
CA LYS A 71 20.04 5.23 -1.12
C LYS A 71 19.81 4.01 -2.01
N ARG A 72 19.13 2.97 -1.52
CA ARG A 72 18.87 1.74 -2.30
C ARG A 72 17.80 1.90 -3.38
N ILE A 73 17.12 3.04 -3.44
CA ILE A 73 16.03 3.27 -4.41
C ILE A 73 16.30 4.46 -5.33
N THR A 74 17.28 5.31 -5.03
CA THR A 74 17.60 6.51 -5.84
C THR A 74 17.99 6.20 -7.28
N HIS A 75 18.45 4.97 -7.56
CA HIS A 75 18.78 4.51 -8.90
C HIS A 75 17.56 4.22 -9.80
N TYR A 76 16.35 4.17 -9.24
CA TYR A 76 15.15 3.93 -10.04
C TYR A 76 14.87 5.09 -11.00
N ARG A 77 14.32 4.74 -12.16
CA ARG A 77 13.80 5.66 -13.17
C ARG A 77 12.43 5.17 -13.60
N LEU A 78 11.51 6.07 -13.83
CA LEU A 78 10.13 5.75 -14.23
C LEU A 78 9.81 6.40 -15.56
N CYS A 79 9.04 5.71 -16.39
CA CYS A 79 8.35 6.34 -17.51
C CYS A 79 7.13 7.13 -17.01
N ALA A 80 6.59 7.99 -17.89
CA ALA A 80 5.39 8.78 -17.59
C ALA A 80 4.20 7.89 -17.15
N ASN A 81 3.96 6.78 -17.86
CA ASN A 81 2.86 5.85 -17.57
C ASN A 81 2.92 5.27 -16.15
N CYS A 82 4.10 4.81 -15.73
CA CYS A 82 4.27 4.24 -14.38
C CYS A 82 4.22 5.32 -13.30
N TYR A 83 4.73 6.52 -13.59
CA TYR A 83 4.61 7.66 -12.68
C TYR A 83 3.14 8.03 -12.42
N GLU A 84 2.34 8.20 -13.48
CA GLU A 84 0.91 8.51 -13.35
C GLU A 84 0.14 7.42 -12.58
N LEU A 85 0.47 6.16 -12.84
CA LEU A 85 -0.17 5.04 -12.14
C LEU A 85 0.14 5.05 -10.64
N ILE A 86 1.39 5.39 -10.26
CA ILE A 86 1.80 5.54 -8.87
C ILE A 86 1.05 6.69 -8.21
N ASP A 87 0.95 7.86 -8.86
CA ASP A 87 0.25 9.01 -8.29
C ASP A 87 -1.24 8.71 -8.06
N LYS A 88 -1.90 8.09 -9.04
CA LYS A 88 -3.29 7.61 -8.88
C LYS A 88 -3.43 6.62 -7.71
N ALA A 89 -2.48 5.70 -7.56
CA ALA A 89 -2.46 4.77 -6.44
C ALA A 89 -2.34 5.49 -5.10
N PHE A 90 -1.48 6.51 -5.01
CA PHE A 90 -1.26 7.27 -3.78
C PHE A 90 -2.51 8.03 -3.35
N GLN A 91 -3.18 8.69 -4.30
CA GLN A 91 -4.45 9.36 -4.05
C GLN A 91 -5.53 8.38 -3.57
N HIS A 92 -5.58 7.18 -4.16
CA HIS A 92 -6.50 6.13 -3.74
C HIS A 92 -6.21 5.64 -2.31
N THR A 93 -4.95 5.33 -1.99
CA THR A 93 -4.53 4.90 -0.64
C THR A 93 -4.82 5.99 0.39
N GLU A 94 -4.64 7.27 0.05
CA GLU A 94 -4.93 8.38 0.95
C GLU A 94 -6.41 8.44 1.34
N ARG A 95 -7.31 8.21 0.38
CA ARG A 95 -8.76 8.23 0.60
C ARG A 95 -9.31 6.93 1.16
N CYS A 96 -8.50 5.86 1.24
CA CYS A 96 -8.98 4.55 1.66
C CYS A 96 -9.50 4.56 3.10
N PRO A 97 -10.80 4.26 3.33
CA PRO A 97 -11.35 4.18 4.68
C PRO A 97 -10.85 2.94 5.42
N HIS A 98 -10.58 1.85 4.69
CA HIS A 98 -10.34 0.52 5.24
C HIS A 98 -8.86 0.20 5.51
N SER A 99 -7.96 1.13 5.23
CA SER A 99 -6.50 0.95 5.33
C SER A 99 -6.06 0.42 6.70
N THR A 100 -6.78 0.72 7.78
CA THR A 100 -6.36 0.36 9.14
C THR A 100 -6.36 -1.15 9.41
N TYR A 101 -7.35 -1.89 8.91
CA TYR A 101 -7.52 -3.31 9.27
C TYR A 101 -7.30 -4.28 8.12
N LYS A 102 -7.39 -3.83 6.85
CA LYS A 102 -7.09 -4.65 5.68
C LYS A 102 -5.61 -4.58 5.31
N THR A 103 -5.09 -5.61 4.64
CA THR A 103 -3.74 -5.59 4.05
C THR A 103 -3.81 -5.48 2.54
N PHE A 104 -4.79 -6.11 1.91
CA PHE A 104 -4.95 -6.09 0.46
C PHE A 104 -6.24 -5.41 0.01
N CYS A 105 -6.26 -4.87 -1.20
CA CYS A 105 -7.46 -4.25 -1.77
C CYS A 105 -8.51 -5.26 -2.25
N HIS A 106 -8.12 -6.48 -2.64
CA HIS A 106 -9.08 -7.51 -3.07
C HIS A 106 -9.90 -8.10 -1.91
N GLU A 107 -9.44 -7.92 -0.67
CA GLU A 107 -10.16 -8.30 0.57
C GLU A 107 -11.14 -7.20 1.02
N CYS A 108 -11.29 -6.13 0.24
CA CYS A 108 -12.09 -4.98 0.61
C CYS A 108 -13.58 -5.28 0.42
N PRO A 109 -14.46 -4.93 1.39
CA PRO A 109 -15.90 -5.11 1.23
C PRO A 109 -16.54 -4.23 0.17
N THR A 110 -15.88 -3.15 -0.20
CA THR A 110 -16.38 -2.17 -1.16
C THR A 110 -15.53 -2.18 -2.41
N MET A 111 -16.18 -2.32 -3.56
CA MET A 111 -15.55 -2.14 -4.87
C MET A 111 -15.29 -0.64 -5.09
N CYS A 112 -14.13 -0.16 -4.65
CA CYS A 112 -13.75 1.26 -4.71
C CYS A 112 -12.73 1.58 -5.80
N TYR A 113 -12.24 0.55 -6.51
CA TYR A 113 -11.21 0.67 -7.53
C TYR A 113 -11.83 0.43 -8.91
N ARG A 114 -11.54 1.31 -9.88
CA ARG A 114 -12.04 1.16 -11.26
C ARG A 114 -11.35 -0.01 -11.95
N LYS A 115 -12.09 -0.75 -12.79
CA LYS A 115 -11.57 -1.97 -13.44
C LYS A 115 -10.35 -1.67 -14.30
N GLU A 116 -10.37 -0.57 -15.05
CA GLU A 116 -9.28 -0.17 -15.94
C GLU A 116 -7.97 0.09 -15.17
N ASP A 117 -8.09 0.65 -13.97
CA ASP A 117 -6.93 0.86 -13.11
C ASP A 117 -6.47 -0.49 -12.51
N GLN A 118 -7.38 -1.42 -12.18
CA GLN A 118 -7.02 -2.74 -11.62
C GLN A 118 -6.19 -3.54 -12.63
N GLU A 119 -6.58 -3.51 -13.90
CA GLU A 119 -5.90 -4.19 -15.00
C GLU A 119 -4.44 -3.74 -15.15
N LYS A 120 -4.14 -2.47 -14.83
CA LYS A 120 -2.77 -1.93 -14.83
C LYS A 120 -1.99 -2.32 -13.59
N MET A 121 -2.63 -2.38 -12.42
CA MET A 121 -1.94 -2.68 -11.15
C MET A 121 -1.71 -4.17 -10.90
N LEU A 122 -2.61 -5.03 -11.36
CA LEU A 122 -2.51 -6.48 -11.14
C LEU A 122 -1.21 -7.09 -11.70
N PRO A 123 -0.76 -6.76 -12.93
CA PRO A 123 0.52 -7.22 -13.47
C PRO A 123 1.71 -6.80 -12.59
N ILE A 124 1.74 -5.54 -12.14
CA ILE A 124 2.78 -5.03 -11.23
C ILE A 124 2.78 -5.82 -9.93
N MET A 125 1.61 -6.01 -9.32
CA MET A 125 1.50 -6.73 -8.06
C MET A 125 1.96 -8.19 -8.18
N ARG A 126 1.51 -8.89 -9.22
CA ARG A 126 1.85 -10.30 -9.49
C ARG A 126 3.34 -10.47 -9.75
N TYR A 127 3.92 -9.61 -10.58
CA TYR A 127 5.34 -9.66 -10.93
C TYR A 127 6.23 -9.31 -9.75
N SER A 128 5.98 -8.16 -9.14
CA SER A 128 6.87 -7.58 -8.15
C SER A 128 6.74 -8.23 -6.78
N GLY A 129 5.66 -8.97 -6.50
CA GLY A 129 5.44 -9.63 -5.21
C GLY A 129 6.56 -10.59 -4.81
N LYS A 130 7.07 -11.42 -5.73
CA LYS A 130 8.23 -12.29 -5.47
C LYS A 130 9.54 -11.50 -5.49
N LYS A 131 9.68 -10.54 -6.41
CA LYS A 131 10.92 -9.78 -6.60
C LYS A 131 11.25 -8.81 -5.46
N ILE A 132 10.24 -8.21 -4.83
CA ILE A 132 10.46 -7.27 -3.72
C ILE A 132 11.13 -7.96 -2.52
N MET A 133 10.88 -9.27 -2.34
CA MET A 133 11.53 -10.09 -1.31
C MET A 133 13.06 -10.13 -1.47
N TRP A 134 13.52 -10.19 -2.72
CA TRP A 134 14.95 -10.26 -3.04
C TRP A 134 15.60 -8.89 -3.11
N LYS A 135 14.92 -7.90 -3.69
CA LYS A 135 15.47 -6.56 -3.91
C LYS A 135 15.36 -5.65 -2.70
N HIS A 136 14.30 -5.79 -1.91
CA HIS A 136 13.97 -4.91 -0.78
C HIS A 136 13.56 -5.72 0.47
N PRO A 137 14.43 -6.62 0.98
CA PRO A 137 14.08 -7.59 2.03
C PRO A 137 13.56 -6.94 3.32
N MET A 138 14.08 -5.76 3.69
CA MET A 138 13.63 -5.00 4.86
C MET A 138 12.16 -4.58 4.76
N TYR A 139 11.72 -4.17 3.57
CA TYR A 139 10.33 -3.79 3.31
C TYR A 139 9.42 -5.01 3.33
N THR A 140 9.88 -6.14 2.78
CA THR A 140 9.15 -7.41 2.82
C THR A 140 8.97 -7.90 4.26
N TRP A 141 9.99 -7.83 5.10
CA TRP A 141 9.85 -8.25 6.49
C TRP A 141 8.85 -7.38 7.25
N ARG A 142 8.90 -6.06 7.06
CA ARG A 142 7.90 -5.14 7.62
C ARG A 142 6.49 -5.44 7.09
N PHE A 143 6.37 -5.80 5.81
CA PHE A 143 5.10 -6.18 5.20
C PHE A 143 4.52 -7.45 5.82
N ILE A 144 5.34 -8.48 6.00
CA ILE A 144 4.94 -9.74 6.63
C ILE A 144 4.50 -9.50 8.08
N LYS A 145 5.24 -8.69 8.85
CA LYS A 145 4.83 -8.32 10.22
C LYS A 145 3.46 -7.64 10.23
N ASN A 146 3.23 -6.70 9.32
CA ASN A 146 1.94 -6.01 9.19
C ASN A 146 0.82 -6.98 8.80
N LEU A 147 1.09 -7.93 7.89
CA LEU A 147 0.14 -8.97 7.51
C LEU A 147 -0.26 -9.82 8.72
N LEU A 148 0.71 -10.29 9.50
CA LEU A 148 0.46 -11.09 10.72
C LEU A 148 -0.30 -10.28 11.78
N LYS A 149 0.09 -9.02 12.01
CA LYS A 149 -0.60 -8.11 12.94
C LYS A 149 -2.06 -7.90 12.51
N ASN A 150 -2.31 -7.66 11.22
CA ASN A 150 -3.67 -7.48 10.70
C ASN A 150 -4.50 -8.77 10.81
N LYS A 151 -3.93 -9.94 10.48
CA LYS A 151 -4.59 -11.24 10.67
C LYS A 151 -4.98 -11.48 12.12
N ASN A 152 -4.08 -11.21 13.06
CA ASN A 152 -4.37 -11.34 14.49
C ASN A 152 -5.44 -10.34 14.95
N LYS A 153 -5.40 -9.10 14.43
CA LYS A 153 -6.44 -8.10 14.71
C LYS A 153 -7.81 -8.59 14.23
N ILE A 154 -7.90 -9.12 13.00
CA ILE A 154 -9.14 -9.70 12.45
C ILE A 154 -9.61 -10.89 13.32
N LYS A 155 -8.72 -11.82 13.66
CA LYS A 155 -9.05 -12.99 14.49
C LYS A 155 -9.53 -12.62 15.90
N ASN A 156 -8.91 -11.63 16.53
CA ASN A 156 -9.33 -11.16 17.85
C ASN A 156 -10.69 -10.45 17.76
N MET A 157 -10.93 -9.67 16.70
CA MET A 157 -12.22 -9.03 16.44
C MET A 157 -13.34 -10.08 16.27
N THR A 158 -13.13 -11.11 15.43
CA THR A 158 -14.14 -12.17 15.25
C THR A 158 -14.38 -13.00 16.52
N ARG A 159 -13.35 -13.19 17.35
CA ARG A 159 -13.49 -13.87 18.65
C ARG A 159 -14.28 -13.04 19.67
N GLU A 160 -14.05 -11.73 19.74
CA GLU A 160 -14.84 -10.82 20.59
C GLU A 160 -16.28 -10.67 20.11
N GLU A 161 -16.53 -10.80 18.80
CA GLU A 161 -17.88 -10.86 18.23
C GLU A 161 -18.62 -12.12 18.68
N ASN A 162 -18.02 -13.31 18.54
CA ASN A 162 -18.67 -14.57 18.94
C ASN A 162 -19.00 -14.62 20.44
N LYS A 163 -18.12 -14.08 21.30
CA LYS A 163 -18.36 -14.00 22.76
C LYS A 163 -19.50 -13.07 23.15
N GLY A 164 -19.85 -12.09 22.32
CA GLY A 164 -20.95 -11.16 22.59
C GLY A 164 -22.31 -11.61 22.05
N VAL A 165 -22.39 -12.79 21.43
CA VAL A 165 -23.63 -13.41 20.92
C VAL A 165 -24.13 -14.51 21.87
N GLU A 166 -23.26 -15.04 22.74
CA GLU A 166 -23.58 -16.05 23.76
C GLU A 166 -23.95 -15.44 25.14
N GLY A 167 -24.21 -14.13 25.21
CA GLY A 167 -24.52 -13.39 26.44
C GLY A 167 -25.78 -12.57 26.35
#